data_AF-K2DRW8-F1
#
_entry.id   AF-K2DRW8-F1
#
_cell.length_a   1.000
_cell.length_b   1.000
_cell.length_c   1.000
_cell.angle_alpha   90.00
_cell.angle_beta   90.00
_cell.angle_gamma   90.00
#
_symmetry.space_group_name_H-M   'P 1'
#
loop_
_entity.id
_entity.type
_entity.pdbx_description
1 polymer ?
#
loop_
_entity_poly.entity_id
_entity_poly.type
_entity_poly.pdbx_seq_one_letter_code
_entity_poly.pdbx_strand_id
1 'polypeptide(L)' 'PVMDAKGKVIGKVTSCAIDKEGFLTGQAFVETRCAMVNTPISIFQGAENLSPVAPASLETGDRISLPTPAVVVSRFPIS' A
#
# COMPACT_ATOMS: atom_id res chain seq x y z
N PRO A 1 -3.01 2.90 -5.01
CA PRO A 1 -2.61 1.63 -5.68
C PRO A 1 -1.83 0.74 -4.68
N VAL A 2 -1.76 -0.56 -4.94
CA VAL A 2 -0.94 -1.50 -4.16
C VAL A 2 0.35 -1.80 -4.90
N MET A 3 1.47 -1.78 -4.19
CA MET A 3 2.81 -1.99 -4.73
C MET A 3 3.58 -3.07 -3.99
N ASP A 4 4.51 -3.71 -4.69
CA ASP A 4 5.54 -4.56 -4.08
C ASP A 4 6.72 -3.75 -3.52
N ALA A 5 7.68 -4.44 -2.91
CA ALA A 5 8.88 -3.82 -2.35
C ALA A 5 9.79 -3.10 -3.37
N LYS A 6 9.60 -3.34 -4.67
CA LYS A 6 10.35 -2.69 -5.77
C LYS A 6 9.59 -1.51 -6.37
N GLY A 7 8.41 -1.16 -5.83
CA GLY A 7 7.55 -0.10 -6.34
C GLY A 7 6.75 -0.50 -7.58
N LYS A 8 6.69 -1.80 -7.93
CA LYS A 8 5.83 -2.28 -9.02
C LYS A 8 4.38 -2.22 -8.57
N VAL A 9 3.49 -1.64 -9.36
CA VAL A 9 2.04 -1.73 -9.13
C VAL A 9 1.60 -3.19 -9.32
N ILE A 10 1.07 -3.79 -8.26
CA ILE A 10 0.58 -5.18 -8.24
C ILE A 10 -0.92 -5.29 -8.02
N GLY A 11 -1.62 -4.17 -7.82
CA GLY A 11 -3.04 -4.22 -7.48
C GLY A 11 -3.69 -2.89 -7.13
N LYS A 12 -4.95 -2.99 -6.68
CA LYS A 12 -5.78 -1.85 -6.27
C LYS A 12 -6.58 -2.18 -5.01
N VAL A 13 -6.53 -1.27 -4.03
CA VAL A 13 -7.39 -1.30 -2.84
C VAL A 13 -8.82 -0.98 -3.27
N THR A 14 -9.78 -1.76 -2.79
CA THR A 14 -11.22 -1.57 -3.05
C THR A 14 -11.93 -0.95 -1.86
N SER A 15 -11.45 -1.23 -0.65
CA SER A 15 -12.00 -0.67 0.59
C SER A 15 -10.96 -0.71 1.70
N CYS A 16 -11.04 0.24 2.62
CA CYS A 16 -10.26 0.27 3.85
C CYS A 16 -11.11 0.85 4.98
N ALA A 17 -10.86 0.38 6.20
CA ALA A 17 -11.48 0.88 7.42
C ALA A 17 -10.42 0.90 8.53
N ILE A 18 -10.67 1.75 9.52
CA ILE A 18 -9.88 1.80 10.75
C ILE A 18 -10.67 1.03 11.81
N ASP A 19 -10.02 0.08 12.47
CA ASP A 19 -10.64 -0.65 13.58
C ASP A 19 -10.53 0.12 14.92
N LYS A 20 -11.09 -0.46 15.98
CA LYS A 20 -11.11 0.17 17.31
C LYS A 20 -9.71 0.30 17.93
N GLU A 21 -8.75 -0.50 17.48
CA GLU A 21 -7.37 -0.50 17.94
C GLU A 21 -6.50 0.45 17.11
N GLY A 22 -7.07 1.05 16.07
CA GLY A 22 -6.40 2.02 15.20
C GLY A 22 -5.66 1.38 14.03
N PHE A 23 -5.84 0.08 13.77
CA PHE A 23 -5.25 -0.56 12.60
C PHE A 23 -6.07 -0.25 11.36
N LEU A 24 -5.37 0.10 10.28
CA LEU A 24 -5.96 0.25 8.97
C LEU A 24 -6.00 -1.11 8.27
N THR A 25 -7.19 -1.70 8.18
CA THR A 25 -7.42 -2.95 7.46
C THR A 25 -8.30 -2.71 6.22
N GLY A 26 -8.10 -3.51 5.19
CA GLY A 26 -8.80 -3.31 3.92
C GLY A 26 -8.78 -4.53 3.03
N GLN A 27 -9.45 -4.40 1.88
CA GLN A 27 -9.45 -5.39 0.81
C GLN A 27 -8.81 -4.80 -0.43
N ALA A 28 -8.04 -5.64 -1.14
CA ALA A 28 -7.39 -5.27 -2.38
C ALA A 28 -7.36 -6.46 -3.34
N PHE A 29 -7.52 -6.16 -4.63
CA PHE A 29 -7.17 -7.10 -5.69
C PHE A 29 -5.68 -6.97 -5.98
N VAL A 30 -4.94 -8.07 -5.90
CA VAL A 30 -3.49 -8.13 -6.16
C VAL A 30 -3.14 -9.30 -7.08
N GLU A 31 -1.98 -9.26 -7.71
CA GLU A 31 -1.41 -10.41 -8.41
C GLU A 31 -1.30 -11.63 -7.47
N THR A 32 -1.72 -12.81 -7.93
CA THR A 32 -1.74 -14.05 -7.11
C THR A 32 -0.39 -14.38 -6.48
N ARG A 33 0.71 -14.08 -7.19
CA ARG A 33 2.09 -14.29 -6.70
C ARG A 33 2.43 -13.44 -5.47
N CYS A 34 1.68 -12.37 -5.23
CA CYS A 34 1.87 -11.43 -4.11
C CYS A 34 0.75 -11.56 -3.06
N ALA A 35 -0.16 -12.53 -3.19
CA ALA A 35 -1.30 -12.73 -2.30
C ALA A 35 -0.97 -13.61 -1.08
N MET A 36 0.29 -14.00 -0.89
CA MET A 36 0.69 -14.85 0.23
C MET A 36 0.65 -14.06 1.54
N VAL A 37 0.12 -14.67 2.62
CA VAL A 37 0.11 -14.06 3.95
C VAL A 37 1.55 -13.71 4.37
N ASN A 38 1.70 -12.59 5.07
CA ASN A 38 2.97 -11.98 5.46
C ASN A 38 3.79 -11.36 4.31
N THR A 39 3.26 -11.32 3.08
CA THR A 39 3.93 -10.57 1.99
C THR A 39 3.92 -9.08 2.32
N PRO A 40 5.10 -8.42 2.38
CA PRO A 40 5.18 -6.99 2.54
C PRO A 40 4.70 -6.29 1.26
N ILE A 41 3.83 -5.31 1.43
CA ILE A 41 3.29 -4.49 0.35
C ILE A 41 3.32 -3.02 0.77
N SER A 42 3.07 -2.13 -0.18
CA SER A 42 2.93 -0.70 0.11
C SER A 42 1.72 -0.12 -0.61
N ILE A 43 1.07 0.84 0.02
CA ILE A 43 -0.21 1.38 -0.45
C ILE A 43 -0.09 2.90 -0.54
N PHE A 44 -0.30 3.43 -1.74
CA PHE A 44 -0.58 4.85 -1.90
C PHE A 44 -2.05 5.12 -1.60
N GLN A 45 -2.30 5.58 -0.37
CA GLN A 45 -3.60 6.03 0.10
C GLN A 45 -3.91 7.41 -0.48
N GLY A 46 -5.15 7.66 -0.90
CA GLY A 46 -5.55 8.96 -1.45
C GLY A 46 -4.72 9.40 -2.65
N ALA A 47 -4.32 8.46 -3.52
CA ALA A 47 -3.38 8.72 -4.61
C ALA A 47 -3.84 9.83 -5.59
N GLU A 48 -5.13 10.09 -5.68
CA GLU A 48 -5.72 11.21 -6.43
C GLU A 48 -5.33 12.59 -5.89
N ASN A 49 -4.98 12.68 -4.60
CA ASN A 49 -4.57 13.92 -3.93
C ASN A 49 -3.05 14.07 -3.88
N LEU A 50 -2.30 13.12 -4.45
CA LEU A 50 -0.83 13.17 -4.48
C LEU A 50 -0.37 13.95 -5.71
N SER A 51 0.46 14.97 -5.48
CA SER A 51 1.13 15.69 -6.55
C SER A 51 2.18 14.79 -7.22
N PRO A 52 2.23 14.74 -8.56
CA PRO A 52 3.32 14.07 -9.27
C PRO A 52 4.66 14.71 -8.90
N VAL A 53 5.67 13.86 -8.63
CA VAL A 53 7.03 14.31 -8.35
C VAL A 53 7.98 13.73 -9.39
N ALA A 54 8.74 14.59 -10.07
CA ALA A 54 9.78 14.16 -10.98
C ALA A 54 11.08 13.88 -10.19
N PRO A 55 11.64 12.67 -10.24
CA PRO A 55 12.85 12.35 -9.48
C PRO A 55 14.05 13.25 -9.80
N ALA A 56 14.12 13.75 -11.04
CA ALA A 56 15.20 14.62 -11.50
C ALA A 56 15.11 16.07 -10.96
N SER A 57 13.97 16.49 -10.42
CA SER A 57 13.77 17.84 -9.88
C SER A 57 13.92 17.91 -8.36
N LEU A 58 14.37 16.84 -7.71
CA LEU A 58 14.47 16.76 -6.26
C LEU A 58 15.82 17.27 -5.76
N GLU A 59 15.77 18.10 -4.71
CA GLU A 59 16.94 18.61 -4.01
C GLU A 59 17.06 18.01 -2.61
N THR A 60 18.27 18.11 -2.04
CA THR A 60 18.54 17.63 -0.68
C THR A 60 17.68 18.38 0.32
N GLY A 61 16.81 17.66 1.03
CA GLY A 61 15.89 18.22 2.02
C GLY A 61 14.43 18.22 1.59
N ASP A 62 14.15 17.96 0.32
CA ASP A 62 12.78 17.82 -0.19
C ASP A 62 12.05 16.65 0.46
N ARG A 63 10.76 16.86 0.71
CA ARG A 63 9.87 15.82 1.24
C ARG A 63 8.89 15.39 0.15
N ILE A 64 8.83 14.09 -0.07
CA ILE A 64 7.88 13.46 -0.98
C ILE A 64 6.93 12.57 -0.20
N SER A 65 5.71 12.41 -0.71
CA SER A 65 4.76 11.45 -0.16
C SER A 65 5.22 10.03 -0.47
N LEU A 66 5.51 9.27 0.59
CA LEU A 66 5.83 7.85 0.48
C LEU A 66 4.57 6.99 0.64
N PRO A 67 4.51 5.81 0.00
CA PRO A 67 3.42 4.89 0.22
C PRO A 67 3.49 4.32 1.65
N THR A 68 2.34 4.00 2.22
CA THR A 68 2.26 3.42 3.56
C THR A 68 2.61 1.93 3.49
N PRO A 69 3.52 1.42 4.34
CA PRO A 69 3.76 -0.01 4.45
C PRO A 69 2.52 -0.77 4.94
N ALA A 70 2.29 -1.96 4.40
CA ALA A 70 1.24 -2.87 4.84
C ALA A 70 1.69 -4.33 4.65
N VAL A 71 0.95 -5.26 5.24
CA VAL A 71 1.21 -6.70 5.14
C VAL A 71 -0.07 -7.43 4.75
N VAL A 72 0.07 -8.45 3.91
CA VAL A 72 -1.06 -9.32 3.56
C VAL A 72 -1.41 -10.20 4.76
N VAL A 73 -2.66 -10.16 5.20
CA VAL A 73 -3.19 -10.98 6.30
C VAL A 73 -4.25 -11.95 5.81
N SER A 74 -4.48 -13.02 6.56
CA SER A 74 -5.61 -13.91 6.29
C SER A 74 -6.93 -13.17 6.52
N ARG A 75 -7.88 -13.32 5.59
CA ARG A 75 -9.23 -12.75 5.73
C ARG A 75 -10.02 -13.38 6.88
N PHE A 76 -9.80 -14.67 7.12
CA PHE A 76 -10.50 -15.42 8.16
C PHE A 76 -9.51 -15.85 9.24
N PRO A 77 -9.94 -15.90 10.51
CA PRO A 77 -9.14 -16.49 11.58
C PRO A 77 -8.73 -17.91 11.21
N ILE A 78 -7.50 -18.26 11.54
CA ILE A 78 -7.00 -19.63 11.40
C ILE A 78 -7.55 -20.39 12.61
N SER A 79 -8.38 -21.40 12.38
CA SER A 79 -8.92 -22.29 13.44
C SER A 79 -7.87 -23.25 13.95
#